data_AF-A0A2D5UJQ7-F1
#
_entry.id   AF-A0A2D5UJQ7-F1
#
_cell.length_a   1.000
_cell.length_b   1.000
_cell.length_c   1.000
_cell.angle_alpha   90.00
_cell.angle_beta   90.00
_cell.angle_gamma   90.00
#
_symmetry.space_group_name_H-M   'P 1'
#
loop_
_entity.id
_entity.type
_entity.pdbx_description
1 polymer ?
#
loop_
_entity_poly.entity_id
_entity_poly.type
_entity_poly.pdbx_seq_one_letter_code
_entity_poly.pdbx_strand_id
1 'polypeptide(L)'
;MKKLVFVISFAAIISASIFVSQSCKKYNSNPPVAVHDLTFKLPGLEYKHNTYYSIEDNAGHIDFVFNKEIDVNSVAGNITFSDMSGVLNDSIFIEVAGQKMYVRFDSDFHLNSGWRYLLKISQGFKSTQDDDFPKDTIIEFRTKSKHLSDLILEGKTTSQRKLIACISDLHMGQQKAIDSGYCWFSDNKVAMEQFLDMIIEKPLFKELVIMGDLFDEWIIPYSISPFDSAYGVTNTREYFESIANAEDNTLIIDKLKTIALNPDILLAYIPGNHDMQLTEEIFTSIIPGSQ
;
A
#
# COMPACT_ATOMS: atom_id res chain seq x y z
N MET A 1 -10.67 53.02 -87.71
CA MET A 1 -9.51 52.29 -88.27
C MET A 1 -8.87 51.43 -87.17
N LYS A 2 -8.73 50.11 -87.42
CA LYS A 2 -7.87 49.07 -86.78
C LYS A 2 -7.86 48.97 -85.23
N LYS A 3 -8.52 47.96 -84.62
CA LYS A 3 -8.02 46.61 -84.25
C LYS A 3 -6.77 46.61 -83.35
N LEU A 4 -6.85 46.09 -82.13
CA LEU A 4 -6.32 44.76 -81.76
C LEU A 4 -6.74 44.35 -80.33
N VAL A 5 -7.13 43.07 -80.21
CA VAL A 5 -7.43 42.30 -79.00
C VAL A 5 -6.17 41.51 -78.64
N PHE A 6 -5.83 41.37 -77.34
CA PHE A 6 -5.21 40.12 -76.85
C PHE A 6 -5.43 39.94 -75.34
N VAL A 7 -5.80 38.71 -74.99
CA VAL A 7 -6.17 38.19 -73.67
C VAL A 7 -4.92 37.70 -72.95
N ILE A 8 -4.80 37.96 -71.65
CA ILE A 8 -3.78 37.36 -70.77
C ILE A 8 -4.47 36.29 -69.92
N SER A 9 -4.17 35.03 -70.21
CA SER A 9 -4.38 33.88 -69.32
C SER A 9 -3.02 33.44 -68.78
N PHE A 10 -2.84 33.39 -67.46
CA PHE A 10 -1.73 32.66 -66.86
C PHE A 10 -2.21 31.95 -65.61
N ALA A 11 -2.43 30.64 -65.75
CA ALA A 11 -2.59 29.71 -64.64
C ALA A 11 -1.21 29.40 -64.08
N ALA A 12 -0.97 29.75 -62.82
CA ALA A 12 0.23 29.37 -62.09
C ALA A 12 0.02 28.01 -61.41
N ILE A 13 0.59 26.95 -61.99
CA ILE A 13 0.87 25.69 -61.31
C ILE A 13 2.34 25.77 -60.91
N ILE A 14 2.63 26.15 -59.67
CA ILE A 14 3.98 26.03 -59.11
C ILE A 14 4.01 24.77 -58.26
N SER A 15 4.73 23.80 -58.81
CA SER A 15 5.17 22.56 -58.20
C SER A 15 5.86 22.82 -56.86
N ALA A 16 5.24 22.38 -55.77
CA ALA A 16 5.91 22.23 -54.49
C ALA A 16 6.91 21.06 -54.59
N SER A 17 8.17 21.39 -54.78
CA SER A 17 9.30 20.47 -54.61
C SER A 17 9.39 20.12 -53.12
N ILE A 18 8.69 19.04 -52.74
CA ILE A 18 8.85 18.40 -51.44
C ILE A 18 10.28 17.89 -51.39
N PHE A 19 11.08 18.49 -50.51
CA PHE A 19 12.30 17.92 -49.99
C PHE A 19 11.96 16.58 -49.32
N VAL A 20 11.96 15.50 -50.10
CA VAL A 20 12.09 14.16 -49.56
C VAL A 20 13.54 14.06 -49.10
N SER A 21 13.78 14.41 -47.84
CA SER A 21 14.95 13.89 -47.16
C SER A 21 14.83 12.37 -47.24
N GLN A 22 15.68 11.76 -48.06
CA GLN A 22 15.99 10.34 -47.93
C GLN A 22 16.66 10.19 -46.57
N SER A 23 15.84 10.05 -45.52
CA SER A 23 16.29 9.46 -44.28
C SER A 23 16.73 8.06 -44.65
N CYS A 24 18.05 7.89 -44.75
CA CYS A 24 18.70 6.61 -44.93
C CYS A 24 18.27 5.71 -43.77
N LYS A 25 17.17 4.97 -43.94
CA LYS A 25 16.98 3.72 -43.24
C LYS A 25 18.08 2.79 -43.73
N LYS A 26 19.26 2.87 -43.09
CA LYS A 26 20.07 1.67 -42.93
C LYS A 26 19.17 0.68 -42.19
N TYR A 27 18.54 -0.21 -42.94
CA TYR A 27 18.22 -1.52 -42.42
C TYR A 27 19.55 -2.12 -42.00
N ASN A 28 19.95 -1.86 -40.76
CA ASN A 28 20.88 -2.75 -40.08
C ASN A 28 20.11 -4.06 -39.98
N SER A 29 20.35 -4.95 -40.93
CA SER A 29 20.15 -6.38 -40.78
C SER A 29 21.17 -6.92 -39.78
N ASN A 30 21.30 -6.27 -38.63
CA ASN A 30 21.83 -6.97 -37.47
C ASN A 30 20.72 -7.96 -37.12
N PRO A 31 21.01 -9.26 -37.02
CA PRO A 31 20.08 -10.16 -36.35
C PRO A 31 19.72 -9.52 -34.99
N PRO A 32 18.48 -9.68 -34.49
CA PRO A 32 18.15 -9.20 -33.15
C PRO A 32 19.28 -9.67 -32.23
N VAL A 33 19.92 -8.72 -31.53
CA VAL A 33 20.93 -9.06 -30.53
C VAL A 33 20.28 -10.11 -29.64
N ALA A 34 20.87 -11.30 -29.58
CA ALA A 34 20.34 -12.35 -28.75
C ALA A 34 20.25 -11.78 -27.33
N VAL A 35 19.02 -11.69 -26.82
CA VAL A 35 18.77 -11.17 -25.48
C VAL A 35 19.22 -12.28 -24.53
N HIS A 36 20.42 -12.11 -24.00
CA HIS A 36 21.08 -13.02 -23.08
C HIS A 36 20.60 -12.80 -21.65
N ASP A 37 19.28 -12.73 -21.47
CA ASP A 37 18.68 -12.39 -20.19
C ASP A 37 18.21 -13.67 -19.49
N LEU A 38 18.63 -13.80 -18.24
CA LEU A 38 18.06 -14.75 -17.32
C LEU A 38 16.74 -14.20 -16.78
N THR A 39 15.68 -15.00 -16.86
CA THR A 39 14.35 -14.65 -16.34
C THR A 39 13.77 -15.83 -15.58
N PHE A 40 12.80 -15.59 -14.71
CA PHE A 40 12.18 -16.63 -13.90
C PHE A 40 10.69 -16.44 -13.72
N LYS A 41 10.05 -17.51 -13.26
CA LYS A 41 8.69 -17.55 -12.73
C LYS A 41 8.69 -18.14 -11.33
N LEU A 42 7.71 -17.74 -10.55
CA LEU A 42 7.48 -18.24 -9.19
C LEU A 42 6.16 -19.03 -9.18
N PRO A 43 6.18 -20.31 -9.60
CA PRO A 43 4.96 -21.12 -9.61
C PRO A 43 4.39 -21.27 -8.21
N GLY A 44 3.07 -21.31 -8.11
CA GLY A 44 2.37 -21.48 -6.83
C GLY A 44 2.27 -20.21 -5.98
N LEU A 45 2.94 -19.13 -6.36
CA LEU A 45 2.81 -17.84 -5.70
C LEU A 45 1.94 -16.88 -6.50
N GLU A 46 1.11 -16.13 -5.80
CA GLU A 46 0.23 -15.12 -6.41
C GLU A 46 0.89 -13.74 -6.33
N TYR A 47 1.00 -13.06 -7.48
CA TYR A 47 1.52 -11.69 -7.54
C TYR A 47 0.40 -10.69 -7.24
N LYS A 48 0.49 -10.02 -6.10
CA LYS A 48 -0.55 -9.11 -5.58
C LYS A 48 -0.22 -7.67 -5.95
N HIS A 49 -1.22 -6.96 -6.49
CA HIS A 49 -1.18 -5.52 -6.78
C HIS A 49 0.04 -5.07 -7.59
N ASN A 50 0.61 -5.96 -8.41
CA ASN A 50 1.86 -5.73 -9.11
C ASN A 50 3.05 -5.27 -8.23
N THR A 51 3.09 -5.70 -6.97
CA THR A 51 4.10 -5.23 -5.99
C THR A 51 4.82 -6.34 -5.24
N TYR A 52 4.13 -7.40 -4.79
CA TYR A 52 4.73 -8.47 -4.00
C TYR A 52 4.07 -9.83 -4.28
N TYR A 53 4.73 -10.91 -3.87
CA TYR A 53 4.18 -12.26 -3.91
C TYR A 53 3.60 -12.66 -2.55
N SER A 54 2.40 -13.22 -2.55
CA SER A 54 1.81 -13.80 -1.33
C SER A 54 2.36 -15.21 -1.11
N ILE A 55 2.73 -15.52 0.14
CA ILE A 55 3.17 -16.85 0.58
C ILE A 55 2.43 -17.23 1.88
N GLU A 56 2.26 -18.52 2.15
CA GLU A 56 1.77 -18.97 3.45
C GLU A 56 2.91 -18.94 4.48
N ASP A 57 2.59 -18.66 5.74
CA ASP A 57 3.58 -18.60 6.82
C ASP A 57 4.18 -19.99 7.17
N ASN A 58 3.47 -21.06 6.83
CA ASN A 58 3.91 -22.45 6.96
C ASN A 58 4.61 -23.02 5.70
N ALA A 59 4.89 -22.18 4.70
CA ALA A 59 5.61 -22.64 3.51
C ALA A 59 6.98 -23.20 3.91
N GLY A 60 7.35 -24.37 3.37
CA GLY A 60 8.66 -24.98 3.60
C GLY A 60 9.73 -24.55 2.59
N HIS A 61 9.32 -23.95 1.47
CA HIS A 61 10.22 -23.51 0.42
C HIS A 61 9.55 -22.54 -0.57
N ILE A 62 10.37 -21.94 -1.44
CA ILE A 62 9.94 -21.14 -2.59
C ILE A 62 10.53 -21.74 -3.87
N ASP A 63 9.68 -21.96 -4.86
CA ASP A 63 10.07 -22.48 -6.18
C ASP A 63 10.38 -21.34 -7.14
N PHE A 64 11.54 -21.42 -7.78
CA PHE A 64 11.90 -20.61 -8.94
C PHE A 64 12.06 -21.51 -10.16
N VAL A 65 11.46 -21.10 -11.28
CA VAL A 65 11.63 -21.75 -12.58
C VAL A 65 12.19 -20.73 -13.54
N PHE A 66 13.46 -20.89 -13.87
CA PHE A 66 14.19 -20.02 -14.79
C PHE A 66 13.95 -20.44 -16.25
N ASN A 67 14.17 -19.51 -17.17
CA ASN A 67 14.13 -19.79 -18.62
C ASN A 67 15.34 -20.58 -19.13
N LYS A 68 16.39 -20.72 -18.31
CA LYS A 68 17.68 -21.35 -18.64
C LYS A 68 18.24 -22.11 -17.44
N GLU A 69 19.09 -23.10 -17.70
CA GLU A 69 19.72 -23.89 -16.65
C GLU A 69 20.69 -23.03 -15.83
N ILE A 70 20.69 -23.22 -14.52
CA ILE A 70 21.45 -22.41 -13.57
C ILE A 70 22.85 -23.00 -13.36
N ASP A 71 23.87 -22.13 -13.36
CA ASP A 71 25.20 -22.50 -12.89
C ASP A 71 25.21 -22.53 -11.36
N VAL A 72 25.28 -23.73 -10.80
CA VAL A 72 25.27 -23.97 -9.34
C VAL A 72 26.40 -23.23 -8.63
N ASN A 73 27.56 -23.02 -9.28
CA ASN A 73 28.68 -22.32 -8.66
C ASN A 73 28.43 -20.81 -8.53
N SER A 74 27.50 -20.27 -9.33
CA SER A 74 27.11 -18.87 -9.28
C SER A 74 26.07 -18.55 -8.20
N VAL A 75 25.53 -19.57 -7.52
CA VAL A 75 24.45 -19.38 -6.52
C VAL A 75 25.01 -18.81 -5.21
N ALA A 76 26.11 -19.39 -4.73
CA ALA A 76 26.70 -19.03 -3.45
C ALA A 76 27.15 -17.56 -3.44
N GLY A 77 26.72 -16.80 -2.44
CA GLY A 77 27.03 -15.37 -2.31
C GLY A 77 26.18 -14.44 -3.19
N ASN A 78 25.39 -14.95 -4.13
CA ASN A 78 24.51 -14.12 -4.97
C ASN A 78 23.05 -14.13 -4.53
N ILE A 79 22.66 -14.98 -3.60
CA ILE A 79 21.33 -14.98 -2.98
C ILE A 79 21.40 -14.38 -1.58
N THR A 80 20.50 -13.46 -1.27
CA THR A 80 20.32 -12.93 0.09
C THR A 80 18.84 -12.96 0.45
N PHE A 81 18.52 -13.58 1.57
CA PHE A 81 17.19 -13.58 2.16
C PHE A 81 17.19 -12.74 3.44
N SER A 82 16.14 -11.94 3.63
CA SER A 82 16.06 -11.00 4.75
C SER A 82 14.62 -10.65 5.10
N ASP A 83 14.42 -10.16 6.30
CA ASP A 83 13.18 -9.55 6.77
C ASP A 83 13.45 -8.13 7.30
N MET A 84 12.52 -7.57 8.09
CA MET A 84 12.71 -6.27 8.73
C MET A 84 13.75 -6.26 9.86
N SER A 85 14.14 -7.43 10.37
CA SER A 85 15.10 -7.62 11.46
C SER A 85 16.53 -7.81 10.95
N GLY A 86 16.72 -8.28 9.72
CA GLY A 86 18.02 -8.39 9.08
C GLY A 86 18.13 -9.53 8.08
N VAL A 87 19.37 -9.95 7.82
CA VAL A 87 19.70 -11.05 6.89
C VAL A 87 19.46 -12.39 7.59
N LEU A 88 18.86 -13.33 6.86
CA LEU A 88 18.40 -14.64 7.32
C LEU A 88 19.01 -15.78 6.48
N ASN A 89 20.20 -15.59 5.91
CA ASN A 89 20.82 -16.59 5.02
C ASN A 89 21.13 -17.92 5.71
N ASP A 90 21.36 -17.91 7.02
CA ASP A 90 21.59 -19.12 7.83
C ASP A 90 20.30 -19.90 8.11
N SER A 91 19.14 -19.36 7.73
CA SER A 91 17.82 -19.97 7.89
C SER A 91 17.29 -20.60 6.59
N ILE A 92 18.07 -20.53 5.51
CA ILE A 92 17.71 -21.05 4.20
C ILE A 92 18.85 -21.86 3.60
N PHE A 93 18.49 -22.80 2.74
CA PHE A 93 19.42 -23.46 1.86
C PHE A 93 18.89 -23.48 0.44
N ILE A 94 19.81 -23.34 -0.52
CA ILE A 94 19.48 -23.28 -1.94
C ILE A 94 19.79 -24.62 -2.60
N GLU A 95 18.77 -25.22 -3.21
CA GLU A 95 18.91 -26.42 -4.03
C GLU A 95 18.66 -26.06 -5.49
N VAL A 96 19.56 -26.45 -6.40
CA VAL A 96 19.42 -26.20 -7.83
C VAL A 96 19.37 -27.51 -8.60
N ALA A 97 18.40 -27.62 -9.51
CA ALA A 97 18.22 -28.75 -10.41
C ALA A 97 17.87 -28.25 -11.81
N GLY A 98 18.89 -28.06 -12.66
CA GLY A 98 18.74 -27.54 -14.01
C GLY A 98 18.17 -26.13 -14.02
N GLN A 99 16.96 -25.97 -14.55
CA GLN A 99 16.23 -24.68 -14.61
C GLN A 99 15.51 -24.31 -13.32
N LYS A 100 15.54 -25.17 -12.30
CA LYS A 100 14.83 -24.95 -11.04
C LYS A 100 15.79 -24.59 -9.93
N MET A 101 15.38 -23.62 -9.12
CA MET A 101 16.00 -23.32 -7.84
C MET A 101 14.92 -23.38 -6.76
N TYR A 102 15.25 -24.04 -5.66
CA TYR A 102 14.42 -24.12 -4.47
C TYR A 102 15.12 -23.34 -3.37
N VAL A 103 14.44 -22.32 -2.85
CA VAL A 103 14.86 -21.66 -1.61
C VAL A 103 14.13 -22.38 -0.50
N ARG A 104 14.80 -23.31 0.17
CA ARG A 104 14.21 -24.12 1.24
C ARG A 104 14.48 -23.47 2.59
N PHE A 105 13.49 -23.49 3.45
CA PHE A 105 13.61 -23.03 4.83
C PHE A 105 14.14 -24.17 5.69
N ASP A 106 15.02 -23.86 6.64
CA ASP A 106 15.44 -24.83 7.64
C ASP A 106 14.26 -25.32 8.47
N SER A 107 14.35 -26.55 8.98
CA SER A 107 13.25 -27.19 9.74
C SER A 107 12.83 -26.38 10.96
N ASP A 108 13.77 -25.64 11.55
CA ASP A 108 13.59 -24.86 12.77
C ASP A 108 13.26 -23.39 12.46
N PHE A 109 13.22 -23.02 11.17
CA PHE A 109 12.84 -21.69 10.72
C PHE A 109 11.41 -21.68 10.21
N HIS A 110 10.62 -20.72 10.70
CA HIS A 110 9.26 -20.48 10.24
C HIS A 110 9.11 -19.02 9.84
N LEU A 111 8.36 -18.79 8.78
CA LEU A 111 7.99 -17.43 8.42
C LEU A 111 6.97 -16.94 9.46
N ASN A 112 7.21 -15.76 10.01
CA ASN A 112 6.24 -15.04 10.82
C ASN A 112 5.04 -14.60 9.98
N SER A 113 3.82 -14.78 10.51
CA SER A 113 2.58 -14.35 9.87
C SER A 113 2.52 -12.83 9.71
N GLY A 114 1.96 -12.35 8.60
CA GLY A 114 1.81 -10.92 8.31
C GLY A 114 3.13 -10.14 8.08
N TRP A 115 4.27 -10.81 7.94
CA TRP A 115 5.56 -10.19 7.70
C TRP A 115 5.92 -10.02 6.22
N ARG A 116 6.87 -9.11 6.01
CA ARG A 116 7.54 -8.86 4.74
C ARG A 116 8.93 -9.50 4.76
N TYR A 117 9.23 -10.22 3.68
CA TYR A 117 10.53 -10.79 3.39
C TYR A 117 11.03 -10.32 2.03
N LEU A 118 12.34 -10.20 1.89
CA LEU A 118 13.01 -9.84 0.65
C LEU A 118 14.00 -10.94 0.28
N LEU A 119 13.92 -11.41 -0.97
CA LEU A 119 14.96 -12.21 -1.58
C LEU A 119 15.63 -11.39 -2.68
N LYS A 120 16.92 -11.17 -2.53
CA LYS A 120 17.76 -10.52 -3.52
C LYS A 120 18.55 -11.57 -4.29
N ILE A 121 18.49 -11.51 -5.61
CA ILE A 121 19.37 -12.21 -6.55
C ILE A 121 20.32 -11.16 -7.12
N SER A 122 21.61 -11.28 -6.82
CA SER A 122 22.63 -10.30 -7.20
C SER A 122 23.09 -10.49 -8.65
N GLN A 123 23.55 -9.40 -9.26
CA GLN A 123 24.26 -9.45 -10.54
C GLN A 123 25.54 -10.29 -10.37
N GLY A 124 25.54 -11.49 -10.95
CA GLY A 124 26.54 -12.54 -10.68
C GLY A 124 25.94 -13.93 -10.56
N PHE A 125 24.64 -14.03 -10.27
CA PHE A 125 23.86 -15.25 -10.46
C PHE A 125 23.67 -15.51 -11.96
N LYS A 126 24.02 -16.70 -12.43
CA LYS A 126 24.18 -16.99 -13.86
C LYS A 126 23.51 -18.29 -14.31
N SER A 127 23.20 -18.33 -15.60
CA SER A 127 22.92 -19.56 -16.33
C SER A 127 24.21 -20.33 -16.65
N THR A 128 24.09 -21.61 -17.02
CA THR A 128 25.20 -22.41 -17.57
C THR A 128 25.73 -21.89 -18.93
N GLN A 129 25.03 -20.92 -19.53
CA GLN A 129 25.40 -20.23 -20.77
C GLN A 129 25.90 -18.80 -20.51
N ASP A 130 26.27 -18.48 -19.27
CA ASP A 130 26.77 -17.17 -18.83
C ASP A 130 25.77 -16.01 -18.94
N ASP A 131 24.46 -16.30 -19.08
CA ASP A 131 23.42 -15.28 -19.00
C ASP A 131 23.15 -14.88 -17.54
N ASP A 132 22.94 -13.60 -17.28
CA ASP A 132 22.68 -13.08 -15.94
C ASP A 132 21.47 -12.13 -15.91
N PHE A 133 21.27 -11.51 -14.76
CA PHE A 133 20.33 -10.40 -14.61
C PHE A 133 21.04 -9.06 -14.89
N PRO A 134 20.36 -8.11 -15.56
CA PRO A 134 20.96 -6.82 -15.88
C PRO A 134 21.32 -5.97 -14.65
N LYS A 135 20.71 -6.28 -13.51
CA LYS A 135 20.96 -5.69 -12.19
C LYS A 135 20.45 -6.64 -11.11
N ASP A 136 20.79 -6.33 -9.86
CA ASP A 136 20.19 -6.98 -8.70
C ASP A 136 18.66 -7.02 -8.81
N THR A 137 18.11 -8.21 -8.66
CA THR A 137 16.67 -8.46 -8.67
C THR A 137 16.20 -8.69 -7.25
N ILE A 138 15.30 -7.84 -6.77
CA ILE A 138 14.70 -7.95 -5.44
C ILE A 138 13.27 -8.45 -5.62
N ILE A 139 12.95 -9.54 -4.94
CA ILE A 139 11.61 -10.11 -4.88
C ILE A 139 11.08 -9.89 -3.47
N GLU A 140 9.92 -9.25 -3.37
CA GLU A 140 9.21 -9.08 -2.10
C GLU A 140 8.18 -10.20 -1.92
N PHE A 141 8.24 -10.84 -0.76
CA PHE A 141 7.24 -11.80 -0.31
C PHE A 141 6.51 -11.25 0.91
N ARG A 142 5.20 -11.50 0.98
CA ARG A 142 4.40 -11.23 2.18
C ARG A 142 3.64 -12.47 2.61
N THR A 143 3.84 -12.85 3.86
CA THR A 143 3.01 -13.88 4.48
C THR A 143 1.63 -13.32 4.79
N LYS A 144 0.60 -14.16 4.70
CA LYS A 144 -0.74 -13.79 5.17
C LYS A 144 -0.72 -13.56 6.68
N SER A 145 -1.52 -12.60 7.15
CA SER A 145 -1.75 -12.42 8.58
C SER A 145 -2.68 -13.53 9.08
N LYS A 146 -2.50 -13.95 10.34
CA LYS A 146 -3.46 -14.83 11.01
C LYS A 146 -4.85 -14.19 10.99
N HIS A 147 -5.89 -15.00 10.85
CA HIS A 147 -7.24 -14.51 10.95
C HIS A 147 -7.53 -14.08 12.39
N LEU A 148 -8.35 -13.04 12.56
CA LEU A 148 -8.67 -12.50 13.88
C LEU A 148 -9.30 -13.56 14.80
N SER A 149 -10.07 -14.51 14.24
CA SER A 149 -10.63 -15.64 15.00
C SER A 149 -9.55 -16.47 15.70
N ASP A 150 -8.42 -16.68 15.03
CA ASP A 150 -7.35 -17.54 15.51
C ASP A 150 -6.60 -16.83 16.63
N LEU A 151 -6.36 -15.53 16.47
CA LEU A 151 -5.81 -14.65 17.50
C LEU A 151 -6.72 -14.59 18.75
N ILE A 152 -8.05 -14.55 18.55
CA ILE A 152 -9.02 -14.58 19.65
C ILE A 152 -8.95 -15.91 20.42
N LEU A 153 -8.81 -17.04 19.72
CA LEU A 153 -8.69 -18.36 20.37
C LEU A 153 -7.39 -18.48 21.17
N GLU A 154 -6.26 -18.05 20.61
CA GLU A 154 -4.96 -18.05 21.29
C GLU A 154 -4.99 -17.14 22.54
N GLY A 155 -5.57 -15.93 22.43
CA GLY A 155 -5.60 -14.96 23.51
C GLY A 155 -6.48 -15.34 24.70
N LYS A 156 -7.50 -16.20 24.53
CA LYS A 156 -8.31 -16.73 25.65
C LYS A 156 -7.49 -17.53 26.67
N THR A 157 -6.32 -18.03 26.29
CA THR A 157 -5.47 -18.84 27.16
C THR A 157 -4.49 -18.04 28.00
N THR A 158 -4.37 -16.73 27.75
CA THR A 158 -3.40 -15.86 28.43
C THR A 158 -4.09 -14.72 29.17
N SER A 159 -3.67 -14.42 30.40
CA SER A 159 -4.22 -13.32 31.20
C SER A 159 -3.73 -11.93 30.81
N GLN A 160 -2.94 -11.81 29.72
CA GLN A 160 -2.34 -10.55 29.28
C GLN A 160 -2.92 -10.12 27.92
N ARG A 161 -3.37 -8.87 27.84
CA ARG A 161 -3.72 -8.19 26.58
C ARG A 161 -2.44 -7.99 25.75
N LYS A 162 -2.46 -8.37 24.47
CA LYS A 162 -1.27 -8.40 23.60
C LYS A 162 -1.46 -7.68 22.27
N LEU A 163 -2.70 -7.57 21.79
CA LEU A 163 -3.00 -7.05 20.47
C LEU A 163 -2.97 -5.52 20.47
N ILE A 164 -2.44 -4.96 19.38
CA ILE A 164 -2.54 -3.55 19.02
C ILE A 164 -3.48 -3.49 17.82
N ALA A 165 -4.56 -2.73 17.95
CA ALA A 165 -5.47 -2.43 16.85
C ALA A 165 -5.08 -1.11 16.21
N CYS A 166 -5.00 -1.04 14.88
CA CYS A 166 -4.75 0.20 14.16
C CYS A 166 -5.91 0.50 13.19
N ILE A 167 -6.41 1.72 13.22
CA ILE A 167 -7.44 2.23 12.29
C ILE A 167 -6.99 3.58 11.72
N SER A 168 -7.54 3.99 10.58
CA SER A 168 -7.17 5.23 9.88
C SER A 168 -8.27 5.61 8.90
N ASP A 169 -8.28 6.86 8.41
CA ASP A 169 -9.05 7.31 7.25
C ASP A 169 -10.56 7.02 7.39
N LEU A 170 -11.13 7.34 8.56
CA LEU A 170 -12.57 7.15 8.83
C LEU A 170 -13.40 8.34 8.38
N HIS A 171 -12.84 9.54 8.37
CA HIS A 171 -13.41 10.78 7.84
C HIS A 171 -14.81 11.12 8.39
N MET A 172 -14.90 11.27 9.72
CA MET A 172 -16.11 11.79 10.37
C MET A 172 -16.29 13.27 10.04
N GLY A 173 -17.47 13.62 9.54
CA GLY A 173 -17.83 15.01 9.21
C GLY A 173 -18.75 15.67 10.23
N GLN A 174 -18.89 16.99 10.13
CA GLN A 174 -19.90 17.78 10.86
C GLN A 174 -21.32 17.43 10.39
N GLN A 175 -22.33 17.74 11.20
CA GLN A 175 -23.74 17.46 10.84
C GLN A 175 -24.14 18.04 9.47
N LYS A 176 -23.72 19.27 9.15
CA LYS A 176 -23.99 19.90 7.85
C LYS A 176 -23.36 19.15 6.66
N ALA A 177 -22.22 18.51 6.85
CA ALA A 177 -21.59 17.67 5.84
C ALA A 177 -22.38 16.36 5.67
N ILE A 178 -22.79 15.73 6.78
CA ILE A 178 -23.64 14.53 6.79
C ILE A 178 -24.97 14.80 6.07
N ASP A 179 -25.69 15.85 6.48
CA ASP A 179 -26.99 16.24 5.92
C ASP A 179 -26.93 16.53 4.42
N SER A 180 -25.76 16.96 3.93
CA SER A 180 -25.52 17.27 2.52
C SER A 180 -24.97 16.09 1.71
N GLY A 181 -24.71 14.93 2.34
CA GLY A 181 -24.10 13.77 1.67
C GLY A 181 -22.59 13.91 1.40
N TYR A 182 -21.90 14.75 2.16
CA TYR A 182 -20.45 15.01 2.09
C TYR A 182 -19.72 14.41 3.30
N CYS A 183 -20.13 13.23 3.76
CA CYS A 183 -19.47 12.49 4.84
C CYS A 183 -19.19 11.07 4.38
N TRP A 184 -17.94 10.61 4.50
CA TRP A 184 -17.55 9.24 4.12
C TRP A 184 -17.73 8.23 5.25
N PHE A 185 -17.83 8.72 6.50
CA PHE A 185 -17.98 7.86 7.67
C PHE A 185 -19.37 7.21 7.78
N SER A 186 -20.43 7.90 7.37
CA SER A 186 -21.83 7.51 7.66
C SER A 186 -22.18 6.09 7.25
N ASP A 187 -21.63 5.59 6.13
CA ASP A 187 -21.87 4.23 5.64
C ASP A 187 -21.15 3.15 6.46
N ASN A 188 -20.10 3.52 7.20
CA ASN A 188 -19.23 2.62 7.96
C ASN A 188 -19.50 2.64 9.47
N LYS A 189 -20.39 3.51 9.96
CA LYS A 189 -20.62 3.73 11.41
C LYS A 189 -20.94 2.45 12.18
N VAL A 190 -21.76 1.55 11.60
CA VAL A 190 -22.15 0.29 12.25
C VAL A 190 -20.96 -0.67 12.36
N ALA A 191 -20.12 -0.76 11.33
CA ALA A 191 -18.93 -1.60 11.36
C ALA A 191 -17.92 -1.08 12.40
N MET A 192 -17.76 0.24 12.46
CA MET A 192 -16.89 0.89 13.45
C MET A 192 -17.41 0.69 14.88
N GLU A 193 -18.72 0.81 15.09
CA GLU A 193 -19.37 0.53 16.38
C GLU A 193 -19.05 -0.88 16.87
N GLN A 194 -19.29 -1.89 16.04
CA GLN A 194 -19.04 -3.30 16.34
C GLN A 194 -17.56 -3.59 16.61
N PHE A 195 -16.67 -2.92 15.88
CA PHE A 195 -15.24 -3.03 16.09
C PHE A 195 -14.80 -2.47 17.44
N LEU A 196 -15.28 -1.27 17.82
CA LEU A 196 -14.99 -0.70 19.12
C LEU A 196 -15.56 -1.53 20.28
N ASP A 197 -16.75 -2.11 20.11
CA ASP A 197 -17.30 -3.07 21.08
C ASP A 197 -16.39 -4.27 21.27
N MET A 198 -15.82 -4.79 20.18
CA MET A 198 -14.85 -5.87 20.26
C MET A 198 -13.60 -5.48 21.05
N ILE A 199 -13.10 -4.25 20.87
CA ILE A 199 -11.93 -3.76 21.63
C ILE A 199 -12.24 -3.66 23.12
N ILE A 200 -13.41 -3.12 23.47
CA ILE A 200 -13.84 -2.92 24.85
C ILE A 200 -14.08 -4.27 25.53
N GLU A 201 -14.82 -5.17 24.90
CA GLU A 201 -15.29 -6.41 25.51
C GLU A 201 -14.24 -7.53 25.55
N LYS A 202 -13.34 -7.59 24.56
CA LYS A 202 -12.39 -8.70 24.46
C LYS A 202 -11.11 -8.36 25.22
N PRO A 203 -10.65 -9.20 26.17
CA PRO A 203 -9.41 -8.97 26.93
C PRO A 203 -8.15 -9.28 26.10
N LEU A 204 -8.12 -8.84 24.84
CA LEU A 204 -7.09 -9.15 23.87
C LEU A 204 -6.26 -7.91 23.52
N PHE A 205 -6.93 -6.77 23.40
CA PHE A 205 -6.33 -5.52 22.95
C PHE A 205 -5.75 -4.76 24.14
N LYS A 206 -4.47 -4.43 24.04
CA LYS A 206 -3.77 -3.53 24.98
C LYS A 206 -3.75 -2.10 24.48
N GLU A 207 -4.03 -1.89 23.19
CA GLU A 207 -3.87 -0.59 22.54
C GLU A 207 -4.76 -0.47 21.31
N LEU A 208 -5.38 0.69 21.14
CA LEU A 208 -6.01 1.16 19.91
C LEU A 208 -5.25 2.39 19.43
N VAL A 209 -4.67 2.31 18.23
CA VAL A 209 -4.00 3.41 17.55
C VAL A 209 -4.89 3.93 16.44
N ILE A 210 -5.22 5.22 16.49
CA ILE A 210 -5.91 5.93 15.41
C ILE A 210 -4.84 6.68 14.61
N MET A 211 -4.57 6.23 13.40
CA MET A 211 -3.50 6.73 12.51
C MET A 211 -3.96 7.91 11.64
N GLY A 212 -4.81 8.76 12.19
CA GLY A 212 -5.22 10.02 11.58
C GLY A 212 -6.50 9.94 10.77
N ASP A 213 -6.94 11.11 10.32
CA ASP A 213 -8.12 11.31 9.49
C ASP A 213 -9.39 10.68 10.09
N LEU A 214 -9.49 10.67 11.43
CA LEU A 214 -10.75 10.34 12.10
C LEU A 214 -11.71 11.53 12.02
N PHE A 215 -11.21 12.74 12.26
CA PHE A 215 -11.96 13.98 12.12
C PHE A 215 -11.64 14.61 10.76
N ASP A 216 -12.66 14.95 9.97
CA ASP A 216 -12.45 15.55 8.65
C ASP A 216 -12.71 17.05 8.64
N GLU A 217 -11.65 17.86 8.51
CA GLU A 217 -11.73 19.33 8.36
C GLU A 217 -11.85 19.79 6.90
N TRP A 218 -11.67 18.90 5.92
CA TRP A 218 -11.53 19.27 4.51
C TRP A 218 -12.83 19.07 3.72
N ILE A 219 -13.69 18.14 4.13
CA ILE A 219 -14.87 17.75 3.36
C ILE A 219 -16.12 18.50 3.84
N ILE A 220 -16.52 19.51 3.06
CA ILE A 220 -17.78 20.25 3.21
C ILE A 220 -18.27 20.72 1.83
N PRO A 221 -19.59 20.86 1.59
CA PRO A 221 -20.07 21.45 0.34
C PRO A 221 -19.51 22.86 0.12
N TYR A 222 -19.09 23.16 -1.12
CA TYR A 222 -18.51 24.47 -1.47
C TYR A 222 -19.40 25.67 -1.11
N SER A 223 -20.72 25.46 -1.12
CA SER A 223 -21.72 26.50 -0.85
C SER A 223 -21.88 26.80 0.65
N ILE A 224 -21.21 26.05 1.53
CA ILE A 224 -21.31 26.21 2.98
C ILE A 224 -19.93 26.57 3.53
N SER A 225 -19.86 27.62 4.35
CA SER A 225 -18.60 27.98 5.00
C SER A 225 -18.21 26.90 6.02
N PRO A 226 -16.94 26.43 6.04
CA PRO A 226 -16.45 25.52 7.08
C PRO A 226 -16.62 26.12 8.49
N PHE A 227 -16.26 27.40 8.64
CA PHE A 227 -16.47 28.20 9.84
C PHE A 227 -17.70 29.10 9.61
N ASP A 228 -18.82 28.74 10.23
CA ASP A 228 -20.08 29.43 10.11
C ASP A 228 -20.74 29.60 11.49
N SER A 229 -20.90 30.86 11.90
CA SER A 229 -21.54 31.21 13.17
C SER A 229 -23.00 30.78 13.26
N ALA A 230 -23.70 30.60 12.13
CA ALA A 230 -25.07 30.09 12.12
C ALA A 230 -25.15 28.64 12.63
N TYR A 231 -24.04 27.90 12.53
CA TYR A 231 -23.88 26.54 13.03
C TYR A 231 -23.05 26.47 14.32
N GLY A 232 -22.74 27.63 14.94
CA GLY A 232 -21.95 27.69 16.16
C GLY A 232 -20.48 27.31 15.97
N VAL A 233 -19.94 27.43 14.75
CA VAL A 233 -18.54 27.09 14.43
C VAL A 233 -17.79 28.33 13.99
N THR A 234 -17.01 28.92 14.88
CA THR A 234 -16.29 30.18 14.66
C THR A 234 -14.77 30.04 14.77
N ASN A 235 -14.30 28.92 15.30
CA ASN A 235 -12.89 28.60 15.46
C ASN A 235 -12.63 27.09 15.33
N THR A 236 -11.36 26.70 15.24
CA THR A 236 -10.91 25.32 15.04
C THR A 236 -11.39 24.37 16.15
N ARG A 237 -11.40 24.81 17.41
CA ARG A 237 -11.90 23.99 18.54
C ARG A 237 -13.37 23.64 18.35
N GLU A 238 -14.20 24.65 18.10
CA GLU A 238 -15.63 24.46 17.82
C GLU A 238 -15.87 23.59 16.58
N TYR A 239 -14.97 23.65 15.59
CA TYR A 239 -15.05 22.81 14.41
C TYR A 239 -14.90 21.32 14.77
N PHE A 240 -13.84 20.93 15.47
CA PHE A 240 -13.65 19.53 15.88
C PHE A 240 -14.70 19.04 16.87
N GLU A 241 -15.10 19.90 17.82
CA GLU A 241 -16.21 19.60 18.74
C GLU A 241 -17.51 19.36 17.97
N SER A 242 -17.79 20.13 16.92
CA SER A 242 -18.98 19.92 16.09
C SER A 242 -18.95 18.65 15.24
N ILE A 243 -17.78 18.16 14.84
CA ILE A 243 -17.65 16.80 14.25
C ILE A 243 -18.00 15.77 15.31
N ALA A 244 -17.36 15.84 16.48
CA ALA A 244 -17.55 14.87 17.55
C ALA A 244 -19.02 14.77 18.00
N ASN A 245 -19.74 15.90 17.96
CA ASN A 245 -21.13 16.01 18.39
C ASN A 245 -22.16 15.73 17.28
N ALA A 246 -21.73 15.46 16.04
CA ALA A 246 -22.67 15.10 14.97
C ALA A 246 -23.32 13.74 15.23
N GLU A 247 -24.57 13.56 14.80
CA GLU A 247 -25.42 12.43 15.20
C GLU A 247 -24.76 11.07 14.93
N ASP A 248 -24.16 10.90 13.75
CA ASP A 248 -23.50 9.66 13.34
C ASP A 248 -22.22 9.35 14.14
N ASN A 249 -21.63 10.34 14.81
CA ASN A 249 -20.31 10.24 15.42
C ASN A 249 -20.39 10.06 16.95
N THR A 250 -21.44 10.57 17.59
CA THR A 250 -21.56 10.60 19.06
C THR A 250 -21.30 9.25 19.74
N LEU A 251 -21.91 8.17 19.24
CA LEU A 251 -21.73 6.83 19.80
C LEU A 251 -20.29 6.33 19.67
N ILE A 252 -19.61 6.66 18.57
CA ILE A 252 -18.21 6.31 18.33
C ILE A 252 -17.32 7.06 19.30
N ILE A 253 -17.55 8.37 19.47
CA ILE A 253 -16.84 9.20 20.44
C ILE A 253 -17.04 8.67 21.87
N ASP A 254 -18.24 8.24 22.25
CA ASP A 254 -18.49 7.69 23.58
C ASP A 254 -17.79 6.35 23.82
N LYS A 255 -17.70 5.49 22.80
CA LYS A 255 -16.90 4.26 22.89
C LYS A 255 -15.39 4.56 22.95
N LEU A 256 -14.90 5.55 22.22
CA LEU A 256 -13.51 5.98 22.31
C LEU A 256 -13.17 6.54 23.71
N LYS A 257 -14.07 7.34 24.31
CA LYS A 257 -13.93 7.76 25.72
C LYS A 257 -13.90 6.57 26.67
N THR A 258 -14.75 5.56 26.43
CA THR A 258 -14.77 4.32 27.23
C THR A 258 -13.44 3.59 27.15
N ILE A 259 -12.82 3.53 25.97
CA ILE A 259 -11.49 2.94 25.77
C ILE A 259 -10.42 3.78 26.47
N ALA A 260 -10.41 5.10 26.28
CA ALA A 260 -9.44 6.02 26.87
C ALA A 260 -9.44 5.99 28.40
N LEU A 261 -10.61 5.81 29.02
CA LEU A 261 -10.76 5.70 30.47
C LEU A 261 -10.49 4.29 31.01
N ASN A 262 -10.29 3.29 30.14
CA ASN A 262 -9.97 1.94 30.55
C ASN A 262 -8.46 1.82 30.84
N PRO A 263 -8.05 1.53 32.08
CA PRO A 263 -6.62 1.45 32.43
C PRO A 263 -5.87 0.30 31.74
N ASP A 264 -6.58 -0.67 31.17
CA ASP A 264 -5.98 -1.82 30.49
C ASP A 264 -5.79 -1.60 28.98
N ILE A 265 -6.29 -0.50 28.42
CA ILE A 265 -6.23 -0.21 26.98
C ILE A 265 -5.71 1.21 26.78
N LEU A 266 -4.58 1.32 26.07
CA LEU A 266 -4.08 2.62 25.61
C LEU A 266 -4.88 3.08 24.38
N LEU A 267 -5.38 4.32 24.39
CA LEU A 267 -5.85 4.99 23.19
C LEU A 267 -4.79 6.00 22.75
N ALA A 268 -4.22 5.78 21.56
CA ALA A 268 -3.24 6.67 20.95
C ALA A 268 -3.81 7.30 19.67
N TYR A 269 -3.57 8.59 19.47
CA TYR A 269 -3.99 9.33 18.28
C TYR A 269 -2.81 9.98 17.57
N ILE A 270 -2.70 9.74 16.27
CA ILE A 270 -1.70 10.37 15.41
C ILE A 270 -2.45 11.21 14.38
N PRO A 271 -2.34 12.55 14.37
CA PRO A 271 -3.00 13.38 13.37
C PRO A 271 -2.56 13.00 11.94
N GLY A 272 -3.54 12.91 11.04
CA GLY A 272 -3.38 12.79 9.60
C GLY A 272 -3.44 14.16 8.92
N ASN A 273 -3.68 14.17 7.61
CA ASN A 273 -3.72 15.42 6.85
C ASN A 273 -5.07 16.15 6.96
N HIS A 274 -6.18 15.44 7.18
CA HIS A 274 -7.52 16.04 7.31
C HIS A 274 -7.79 16.67 8.67
N ASP A 275 -6.93 16.43 9.66
CA ASP A 275 -7.06 16.92 11.03
C ASP A 275 -5.73 17.49 11.57
N MET A 276 -4.88 18.04 10.69
CA MET A 276 -3.60 18.65 11.09
C MET A 276 -3.73 19.77 12.13
N GLN A 277 -4.90 20.41 12.24
CA GLN A 277 -5.16 21.44 13.25
C GLN A 277 -5.69 20.89 14.59
N LEU A 278 -5.92 19.58 14.69
CA LEU A 278 -6.34 18.92 15.93
C LEU A 278 -5.15 18.89 16.90
N THR A 279 -5.13 19.83 17.83
CA THR A 279 -4.13 19.83 18.91
C THR A 279 -4.49 18.81 19.97
N GLU A 280 -3.50 18.38 20.76
CA GLU A 280 -3.70 17.54 21.94
C GLU A 280 -4.76 18.15 22.88
N GLU A 281 -4.72 19.47 23.11
CA GLU A 281 -5.69 20.17 23.96
C GLU A 281 -7.14 20.05 23.44
N ILE A 282 -7.34 20.13 22.12
CA ILE A 282 -8.66 19.94 21.52
C ILE A 282 -9.06 18.47 21.62
N PHE A 283 -8.17 17.54 21.25
CA PHE A 283 -8.44 16.11 21.29
C PHE A 283 -8.81 15.63 22.70
N THR A 284 -8.06 15.99 23.73
CA THR A 284 -8.34 15.64 25.13
C THR A 284 -9.65 16.25 25.63
N SER A 285 -10.07 17.40 25.11
CA SER A 285 -11.38 17.98 25.46
C SER A 285 -12.56 17.19 24.88
N ILE A 286 -12.37 16.54 23.72
CA ILE A 286 -13.37 15.68 23.08
C ILE A 286 -13.35 14.26 23.68
N ILE A 287 -12.16 13.71 23.89
CA ILE A 287 -11.91 12.34 24.39
C ILE A 287 -10.97 12.41 25.61
N PRO A 288 -11.50 12.65 26.81
CA PRO A 288 -10.65 12.70 28.01
C PRO A 288 -10.00 11.35 28.32
N GLY A 289 -8.74 11.37 28.78
CA GLY A 289 -7.97 10.19 29.14
C GLY A 289 -7.16 9.57 28.00
N SER A 290 -7.24 10.12 26.79
CA SER A 290 -6.38 9.72 25.68
C SER A 290 -4.94 10.19 25.89
N GLN A 291 -4.00 9.49 25.24
CA GLN A 291 -2.58 9.83 25.20
C GLN A 291 -2.11 10.11 23.77
#